data_AF-A0A2D6D768-F1
#
_entry.id   AF-A0A2D6D768-F1
#
_cell.length_a   1.000
_cell.length_b   1.000
_cell.length_c   1.000
_cell.angle_alpha   90.00
_cell.angle_beta   90.00
_cell.angle_gamma   90.00
#
_symmetry.space_group_name_H-M   'P 1'
#
loop_
_entity.id
_entity.type
_entity.pdbx_description
1 polymer ?
#
loop_
_entity_poly.entity_id
_entity_poly.type
_entity_poly.pdbx_seq_one_letter_code
_entity_poly.pdbx_strand_id
1 'polypeptide(L)'
;MNFNPDFWEIPATSRLDGFSTNQGLWQETEEEKAWRFAWGDFRKKVIPVVKVIIDSDLTERQRQIVILYFFMKKTQGEIAIILDISQSTVSRHLYDTNRNGKKVGGAKRKLKKIVAAGKHPAIEEALMELDSLRNVS
;
A
#
# COMPACT_ATOMS: atom_id res chain seq x y z
N MET A 1 -11.92 -53.49 5.01
CA MET A 1 -12.07 -52.03 4.83
C MET A 1 -12.68 -51.50 6.11
N ASN A 2 -11.89 -50.85 6.96
CA ASN A 2 -12.36 -50.29 8.24
C ASN A 2 -12.89 -48.88 8.02
N PHE A 3 -14.15 -48.67 8.40
CA PHE A 3 -14.77 -47.36 8.50
C PHE A 3 -14.12 -46.57 9.65
N ASN A 4 -13.69 -45.34 9.39
CA ASN A 4 -13.08 -44.47 10.39
C ASN A 4 -14.17 -43.59 11.04
N PRO A 5 -14.50 -43.79 12.33
CA PRO A 5 -15.59 -43.09 13.00
C PRO A 5 -15.28 -41.62 13.36
N ASP A 6 -14.03 -41.15 13.21
CA ASP A 6 -13.64 -39.75 13.45
C ASP A 6 -13.74 -38.87 12.20
N PHE A 7 -14.24 -39.43 11.09
CA PHE A 7 -14.54 -38.65 9.89
C PHE A 7 -15.86 -37.90 10.12
N TRP A 8 -15.77 -36.60 10.42
CA TRP A 8 -16.94 -35.72 10.45
C TRP A 8 -17.52 -35.60 9.03
N GLU A 9 -18.39 -36.53 8.66
CA GLU A 9 -19.34 -36.29 7.58
C GLU A 9 -20.22 -35.13 8.03
N ILE A 10 -19.89 -33.93 7.56
CA ILE A 10 -20.76 -32.77 7.75
C ILE A 10 -22.00 -33.09 6.90
N PRO A 11 -23.18 -33.35 7.51
CA PRO A 11 -24.37 -33.56 6.70
C PRO A 11 -24.53 -32.32 5.85
N ALA A 12 -24.61 -32.50 4.53
CA ALA A 12 -24.92 -31.44 3.59
C ALA A 12 -26.35 -30.99 3.90
N THR A 13 -26.49 -30.17 4.94
CA THR A 13 -27.76 -29.55 5.29
C THR A 13 -28.19 -28.77 4.05
N SER A 14 -29.48 -28.80 3.76
CA SER A 14 -30.20 -27.96 2.78
C SER A 14 -29.96 -26.45 2.93
N ARG A 15 -29.04 -26.03 3.81
CA ARG A 15 -28.52 -24.67 3.96
C ARG A 15 -27.83 -24.15 2.70
N LEU A 16 -27.51 -25.02 1.74
CA LEU A 16 -27.04 -24.62 0.41
C LEU A 16 -28.17 -24.09 -0.50
N ASP A 17 -29.44 -24.40 -0.22
CA ASP A 17 -30.58 -23.95 -1.02
C ASP A 17 -30.86 -22.44 -0.89
N GLY A 18 -30.23 -21.78 0.09
CA GLY A 18 -30.27 -20.33 0.26
C GLY A 18 -29.19 -19.56 -0.52
N PHE A 19 -28.24 -20.25 -1.17
CA PHE A 19 -27.24 -19.60 -2.01
C PHE A 19 -27.84 -19.38 -3.39
N SER A 20 -27.95 -18.12 -3.80
CA SER A 20 -28.39 -17.78 -5.14
C SER A 20 -27.41 -18.34 -6.17
N THR A 21 -27.90 -19.10 -7.16
CA THR A 21 -27.14 -19.50 -8.35
C THR A 21 -26.66 -18.31 -9.18
N ASN A 22 -27.25 -17.13 -8.97
CA ASN A 22 -26.83 -15.84 -9.55
C ASN A 22 -25.90 -15.03 -8.64
N GLN A 23 -25.67 -15.40 -7.38
CA GLN A 23 -24.62 -14.79 -6.56
C GLN A 23 -23.29 -15.45 -6.87
N GLY A 24 -22.79 -15.14 -8.06
CA GLY A 24 -21.42 -15.44 -8.42
C GLY A 24 -20.47 -14.82 -7.42
N LEU A 25 -19.50 -15.62 -6.98
CA LEU A 25 -18.11 -15.23 -6.71
C LEU A 25 -17.85 -13.80 -7.22
N TRP A 26 -17.67 -12.84 -6.31
CA TRP A 26 -17.32 -11.43 -6.56
C TRP A 26 -17.09 -11.08 -8.05
N GLN A 27 -18.13 -10.55 -8.73
CA GLN A 27 -17.98 -10.06 -10.10
C GLN A 27 -17.50 -8.61 -10.04
N GLU A 28 -16.23 -8.37 -10.41
CA GLU A 28 -15.65 -7.03 -10.53
C GLU A 28 -16.51 -6.22 -11.52
N THR A 29 -17.02 -5.05 -11.09
CA THR A 29 -17.75 -4.17 -12.01
C THR A 29 -16.81 -3.62 -13.07
N GLU A 30 -17.33 -3.21 -14.23
CA GLU A 30 -16.47 -2.58 -15.26
C GLU A 30 -15.80 -1.28 -14.73
N GLU A 31 -16.44 -0.59 -13.78
CA GLU A 31 -15.87 0.56 -13.08
C GLU A 31 -14.69 0.15 -12.18
N GLU A 32 -14.83 -0.90 -11.37
CA GLU A 32 -13.76 -1.42 -10.51
C GLU A 32 -12.55 -1.87 -11.32
N LYS A 33 -12.81 -2.54 -12.45
CA LYS A 33 -11.80 -2.98 -13.40
C LYS A 33 -11.07 -1.80 -14.03
N ALA A 34 -11.80 -0.81 -14.54
CA ALA A 34 -11.23 0.41 -15.10
C ALA A 34 -10.35 1.14 -14.07
N TRP A 35 -10.84 1.26 -12.83
CA TRP A 35 -10.10 1.85 -11.73
C TRP A 35 -8.81 1.08 -11.40
N ARG A 36 -8.86 -0.25 -11.37
CA ARG A 36 -7.69 -1.11 -11.13
C ARG A 36 -6.62 -0.92 -12.20
N PHE A 37 -7.01 -0.85 -13.47
CA PHE A 37 -6.08 -0.59 -14.58
C PHE A 37 -5.46 0.81 -14.48
N ALA A 38 -6.29 1.83 -14.30
CA ALA A 38 -5.84 3.22 -14.16
C ALA A 38 -4.86 3.40 -12.99
N TRP A 39 -5.18 2.79 -11.84
CA TRP A 39 -4.29 2.81 -10.67
C TRP A 39 -2.97 2.06 -10.92
N GLY A 40 -3.03 0.97 -11.69
CA GLY A 40 -1.85 0.26 -12.17
C GLY A 40 -0.94 1.14 -13.03
N ASP A 41 -1.51 1.86 -13.98
CA ASP A 41 -0.75 2.73 -14.90
C ASP A 41 -0.23 3.99 -14.20
N PHE A 42 -1.03 4.60 -13.32
CA PHE A 42 -0.58 5.64 -12.40
C PHE A 42 0.67 5.21 -11.64
N ARG A 43 0.64 4.02 -11.03
CA ARG A 43 1.79 3.47 -10.29
C ARG A 43 3.00 3.27 -11.18
N LYS A 44 2.84 2.74 -12.40
CA LYS A 44 3.95 2.54 -13.34
C LYS A 44 4.63 3.87 -13.70
N LYS A 45 3.86 4.94 -13.90
CA LYS A 45 4.38 6.28 -14.20
C LYS A 45 5.08 6.93 -13.00
N VAL A 46 4.49 6.81 -11.81
CA VAL A 46 4.94 7.55 -10.61
C VAL A 46 6.07 6.86 -9.85
N ILE A 47 6.08 5.52 -9.77
CA ILE A 47 7.09 4.77 -8.98
C ILE A 47 8.53 5.13 -9.37
N PRO A 48 8.91 5.20 -10.67
CA PRO A 48 10.28 5.56 -11.05
C PRO A 48 10.69 6.94 -10.54
N VAL A 49 9.82 7.93 -10.68
CA VAL A 49 10.07 9.31 -10.20
C VAL A 49 10.23 9.33 -8.69
N VAL A 50 9.35 8.64 -7.96
CA VAL A 50 9.44 8.54 -6.49
C VAL A 50 10.72 7.82 -6.05
N LYS A 51 11.17 6.79 -6.77
CA LYS A 51 12.45 6.12 -6.47
C LYS A 51 13.64 7.08 -6.62
N VAL A 52 13.68 7.88 -7.67
CA VAL A 52 14.73 8.89 -7.85
C VAL A 52 14.76 9.86 -6.67
N ILE A 53 13.60 10.38 -6.25
CA ILE A 53 13.50 11.28 -5.08
C ILE A 53 13.96 10.59 -3.79
N ILE A 54 13.60 9.31 -3.62
CA ILE A 54 14.03 8.52 -2.46
C ILE A 54 15.55 8.38 -2.42
N ASP A 55 16.18 8.15 -3.57
CA ASP A 55 17.62 7.96 -3.69
C ASP A 55 18.41 9.27 -3.53
N SER A 56 17.88 10.40 -4.03
CA SER A 56 18.54 11.70 -3.96
C SER A 56 18.35 12.44 -2.64
N ASP A 57 17.15 12.38 -2.05
CA ASP A 57 16.77 13.31 -0.98
C ASP A 57 16.64 12.67 0.39
N LEU A 58 16.51 11.36 0.51
CA LEU A 58 16.44 10.71 1.83
C LEU A 58 17.83 10.37 2.36
N THR A 59 17.99 10.45 3.69
CA THR A 59 19.19 9.89 4.31
C THR A 59 19.20 8.38 4.12
N GLU A 60 20.39 7.76 4.15
CA GLU A 60 20.56 6.30 4.05
C GLU A 60 19.53 5.52 4.89
N ARG A 61 19.43 5.87 6.17
CA ARG A 61 18.52 5.18 7.09
C ARG A 61 17.05 5.40 6.73
N GLN A 62 16.67 6.61 6.32
CA GLN A 62 15.30 6.90 5.86
C GLN A 62 14.98 6.11 4.60
N ARG A 63 15.92 6.05 3.65
CA ARG A 63 15.79 5.29 2.40
C ARG A 63 15.57 3.80 2.67
N GLN A 64 16.43 3.16 3.47
CA GLN A 64 16.30 1.75 3.85
C GLN A 64 14.91 1.45 4.43
N ILE A 65 14.47 2.26 5.38
CA ILE A 65 13.17 2.09 6.05
C ILE A 65 12.00 2.30 5.07
N VAL A 66 12.07 3.31 4.20
CA VAL A 66 11.05 3.58 3.18
C VAL A 66 10.96 2.43 2.17
N ILE A 67 12.09 1.89 1.73
CA ILE A 67 12.15 0.74 0.81
C ILE A 67 11.49 -0.48 1.45
N LEU A 68 11.91 -0.84 2.66
CA LEU A 68 11.36 -1.99 3.38
C LEU A 68 9.85 -1.85 3.61
N TYR A 69 9.41 -0.66 4.04
CA TYR A 69 8.01 -0.41 4.38
C TYR A 69 7.08 -0.38 3.15
N PHE A 70 7.42 0.42 2.14
CA PHE A 70 6.51 0.67 1.03
C PHE A 70 6.66 -0.32 -0.12
N PHE A 71 7.87 -0.78 -0.41
CA PHE A 71 8.15 -1.64 -1.56
C PHE A 71 8.21 -3.11 -1.17
N MET A 72 8.81 -3.44 -0.02
CA MET A 72 8.88 -4.83 0.48
C MET A 72 7.75 -5.20 1.44
N LYS A 73 6.82 -4.27 1.71
CA LYS A 73 5.63 -4.46 2.55
C LYS A 73 5.93 -4.97 3.97
N LYS A 74 7.09 -4.63 4.51
CA LYS A 74 7.48 -4.99 5.88
C LYS A 74 6.76 -4.10 6.90
N THR A 75 6.32 -4.71 7.99
CA THR A 75 5.81 -4.02 9.17
C THR A 75 6.93 -3.28 9.90
N GLN A 76 6.60 -2.33 10.76
CA GLN A 76 7.62 -1.61 11.54
C GLN A 76 8.41 -2.54 12.48
N GLY A 77 7.77 -3.60 12.98
CA GLY A 77 8.42 -4.63 13.81
C GLY A 77 9.41 -5.47 13.01
N GLU A 78 9.03 -5.93 11.81
CA GLU A 78 9.98 -6.63 10.93
C GLU A 78 11.15 -5.74 10.52
N ILE A 79 10.90 -4.47 10.22
CA ILE A 79 11.96 -3.51 9.88
C ILE A 79 12.93 -3.31 11.06
N ALA A 80 12.39 -3.21 12.27
CA ALA A 80 13.17 -3.08 13.50
C ALA A 80 14.14 -4.27 13.65
N ILE A 81 13.64 -5.49 13.41
CA ILE A 81 14.45 -6.72 13.41
C ILE A 81 15.50 -6.69 12.30
N ILE A 82 15.11 -6.37 11.06
CA ILE A 82 16.01 -6.38 9.89
C ILE A 82 17.17 -5.38 10.04
N LEU A 83 16.91 -4.21 10.62
CA LEU A 83 17.88 -3.12 10.73
C LEU A 83 18.55 -3.03 12.10
N ASP A 84 18.23 -3.95 13.01
CA ASP A 84 18.71 -3.99 14.40
C ASP A 84 18.53 -2.64 15.14
N ILE A 85 17.29 -2.13 15.11
CA ILE A 85 16.91 -0.88 15.78
C ILE A 85 15.54 -1.03 16.45
N SER A 86 15.22 -0.16 17.40
CA SER A 86 13.89 -0.19 18.02
C SER A 86 12.77 0.17 17.02
N GLN A 87 11.58 -0.42 17.21
CA GLN A 87 10.39 -0.06 16.45
C GLN A 87 10.04 1.44 16.59
N SER A 88 10.27 2.03 17.76
CA SER A 88 10.12 3.48 17.99
C SER A 88 11.05 4.32 17.11
N THR A 89 12.27 3.85 16.89
CA THR A 89 13.24 4.48 15.97
C THR A 89 12.75 4.38 14.53
N VAL A 90 12.23 3.21 14.11
CA VAL A 90 11.61 3.03 12.78
C VAL A 90 10.45 4.01 12.58
N SER A 91 9.56 4.09 13.56
CA SER A 91 8.41 5.01 13.55
C SER A 91 8.87 6.46 13.37
N ARG A 92 9.88 6.92 14.12
CA ARG A 92 10.45 8.27 14.00
C ARG A 92 11.16 8.55 12.67
N HIS A 93 11.67 7.52 12.01
CA HIS A 93 12.22 7.68 10.66
C HIS A 93 11.11 7.75 9.60
N LEU A 94 10.03 6.97 9.75
CA LEU A 94 8.89 7.02 8.83
C LEU A 94 8.06 8.29 9.00
N TYR A 95 7.73 8.63 10.24
CA TYR A 95 6.85 9.71 10.66
C TYR A 95 7.64 10.82 11.32
N ASP A 96 7.11 12.03 11.26
CA ASP A 96 7.66 13.16 12.00
C ASP A 96 7.40 13.01 13.51
N THR A 97 8.29 13.58 14.32
CA THR A 97 8.14 13.67 15.76
C THR A 97 8.11 15.13 16.19
N ASN A 98 7.54 15.41 17.37
CA ASN A 98 7.48 16.76 17.91
C ASN A 98 8.72 17.02 18.78
N ARG A 99 9.46 18.10 18.50
CA ARG A 99 10.59 18.56 19.32
C ARG A 99 10.44 20.06 19.53
N ASN A 100 10.31 20.48 20.79
CA ASN A 100 10.10 21.88 21.18
C ASN A 100 8.93 22.55 20.43
N GLY A 101 7.80 21.84 20.30
CA GLY A 101 6.61 22.33 19.59
C GLY A 101 6.72 22.30 18.07
N LYS A 102 7.86 21.90 17.48
CA LYS A 102 8.07 21.81 16.04
C LYS A 102 8.10 20.36 15.56
N LYS A 103 7.38 20.08 14.47
CA LYS A 103 7.44 18.80 13.76
C LYS A 103 8.76 18.66 13.00
N VAL A 104 9.59 17.71 13.44
CA VAL A 104 10.93 17.44 12.90
C VAL A 104 11.05 16.00 12.39
N GLY A 105 11.90 15.80 11.37
CA GLY A 105 12.12 14.48 10.77
C GLY A 105 10.95 13.95 9.92
N GLY A 106 10.92 12.62 9.76
CA GLY A 106 9.91 11.86 9.02
C GLY A 106 10.13 11.81 7.51
N ALA A 107 10.41 10.62 6.98
CA ALA A 107 10.57 10.38 5.55
C ALA A 107 9.26 10.68 4.79
N LYS A 108 8.10 10.26 5.31
CA LYS A 108 6.79 10.55 4.68
C LYS A 108 6.57 12.05 4.49
N ARG A 109 6.87 12.85 5.53
CA ARG A 109 6.71 14.30 5.48
C ARG A 109 7.70 14.95 4.52
N LYS A 110 8.95 14.48 4.49
CA LYS A 110 9.98 14.97 3.56
C LYS A 110 9.58 14.69 2.11
N LEU A 111 9.17 13.46 1.80
CA LEU A 111 8.69 13.07 0.47
C LEU A 111 7.49 13.92 0.03
N LYS A 112 6.49 14.11 0.91
CA LYS A 112 5.34 15.00 0.61
C LYS A 112 5.78 16.42 0.25
N LYS A 113 6.72 16.99 1.01
CA LYS A 113 7.23 18.34 0.75
C LYS A 113 7.96 18.43 -0.58
N ILE A 114 8.80 17.44 -0.91
CA ILE A 114 9.54 17.43 -2.17
C ILE A 114 8.57 17.32 -3.34
N VAL A 115 7.62 16.39 -3.27
CA VAL A 115 6.62 16.22 -4.34
C VAL A 115 5.81 17.50 -4.54
N ALA A 116 5.39 18.16 -3.45
CA ALA A 116 4.64 19.41 -3.53
C ALA A 116 5.47 20.62 -4.02
N ALA A 117 6.77 20.67 -3.71
CA ALA A 117 7.65 21.77 -4.09
C ALA A 117 8.24 21.59 -5.50
N GLY A 118 8.44 20.34 -5.93
CA GLY A 118 9.23 19.97 -7.11
C GLY A 118 8.49 20.07 -8.43
N LYS A 119 7.19 20.42 -8.45
CA LYS A 119 6.32 20.40 -9.65
C LYS A 119 6.71 19.26 -10.58
N HIS A 120 6.59 18.02 -10.11
CA HIS A 120 6.97 16.85 -10.89
C HIS A 120 5.88 16.62 -11.96
N PRO A 121 6.10 17.02 -13.22
CA PRO A 121 5.00 17.10 -14.19
C PRO A 121 4.42 15.72 -14.45
N ALA A 122 5.27 14.68 -14.45
CA ALA A 122 4.85 13.29 -14.57
C ALA A 122 3.96 12.79 -13.42
N ILE A 123 4.14 13.31 -12.19
CA ILE A 123 3.28 12.97 -11.05
C ILE A 123 1.96 13.74 -11.17
N GLU A 124 2.02 15.03 -11.53
CA GLU A 124 0.83 15.88 -11.70
C GLU A 124 -0.06 15.36 -12.85
N GLU A 125 0.52 15.07 -14.01
CA GLU A 125 -0.17 14.50 -15.17
C GLU A 125 -0.82 13.16 -14.82
N ALA A 126 -0.08 12.25 -14.16
CA ALA A 126 -0.64 10.97 -13.73
C ALA A 126 -1.77 11.13 -12.70
N LEU A 127 -1.67 12.11 -11.79
CA LEU A 127 -2.75 12.43 -10.84
C LEU A 127 -3.99 12.98 -11.56
N MET A 128 -3.82 13.87 -12.54
CA MET A 128 -4.91 14.42 -13.35
C MET A 128 -5.64 13.32 -14.14
N GLU A 129 -4.90 12.41 -14.77
CA GLU A 129 -5.47 11.25 -15.45
C GLU A 129 -6.29 10.39 -14.49
N LEU A 130 -5.76 10.12 -13.30
CA LEU A 130 -6.45 9.31 -12.29
C LEU A 130 -7.72 9.99 -11.75
N ASP A 131 -7.67 11.29 -11.45
CA ASP A 131 -8.82 12.06 -10.97
C ASP A 131 -9.90 12.21 -12.04
N SER A 132 -9.52 12.28 -13.32
CA SER A 132 -10.48 12.35 -14.43
C SER A 132 -11.38 11.11 -14.48
N LEU A 133 -10.85 9.94 -14.13
CA LEU A 133 -11.61 8.69 -14.08
C LEU A 133 -12.50 8.59 -12.84
N ARG A 134 -12.17 9.28 -11.75
CA ARG A 134 -12.97 9.30 -10.53
C ARG A 134 -14.19 10.21 -10.61
N ASN A 135 -14.13 11.24 -11.46
CA ASN A 135 -15.21 12.23 -11.65
C ASN A 135 -16.18 11.87 -12.78
N VAL A 136 -15.98 10.72 -13.44
CA VAL A 136 -16.84 10.19 -14.51
C VAL A 136 -17.74 9.05 -13.99
N SER A 137 -17.59 8.66 -12.72
CA SER A 137 -18.48 7.76 -11.96
C SER A 137 -19.43 8.57 -11.06
#